data_AF-A0A109WAK1-F1
#
_entry.id   AF-A0A109WAK1-F1
#
_cell.length_a   1.000
_cell.length_b   1.000
_cell.length_c   1.000
_cell.angle_alpha   90.00
_cell.angle_beta   90.00
_cell.angle_gamma   90.00
#
_symmetry.space_group_name_H-M   'P 1'
#
loop_
_entity.id
_entity.type
_entity.pdbx_description
1 polymer ?
#
loop_
_entity_poly.entity_id
_entity_poly.type
_entity_poly.pdbx_seq_one_letter_code
_entity_poly.pdbx_strand_id
1 'polypeptide(L)'
;MNLVSAVAGILSSILSLYFLILLVRVVLDWIQVFARQWRPRGIVLVLANLVYALTDPPLRVIRQRVPLARLGGVGIDLSFLVLVFGIWIIQWFLGLLI
;
A
#
# COMPACT_ATOMS: atom_id res chain seq x y z
N MET A 1 1.77 -23.67 20.01
CA MET A 1 1.17 -22.50 19.35
C MET A 1 -0.30 -22.48 19.72
N ASN A 2 -0.76 -21.41 20.35
CA ASN A 2 -2.17 -21.27 20.70
C ASN A 2 -2.94 -20.81 19.46
N LEU A 3 -4.23 -21.12 19.36
CA LEU A 3 -5.04 -20.76 18.19
C LEU A 3 -4.93 -19.26 17.87
N VAL A 4 -4.90 -18.42 18.90
CA VAL A 4 -4.75 -16.95 18.79
C VAL A 4 -3.41 -16.57 18.15
N SER A 5 -2.29 -17.16 18.59
CA SER A 5 -0.97 -16.84 18.03
C SER A 5 -0.80 -17.37 16.60
N ALA A 6 -1.43 -18.50 16.27
CA ALA A 6 -1.47 -19.00 14.89
C ALA A 6 -2.22 -18.03 13.94
N VAL A 7 -3.40 -17.57 14.35
CA VAL A 7 -4.20 -16.60 13.56
C VAL A 7 -3.46 -15.26 13.43
N ALA A 8 -2.87 -14.76 14.52
CA ALA A 8 -2.10 -13.52 14.50
C ALA A 8 -0.89 -13.61 13.54
N GLY A 9 -0.19 -14.74 13.51
CA GLY A 9 0.92 -14.98 12.57
C GLY A 9 0.48 -14.99 11.10
N ILE A 10 -0.66 -15.59 10.78
CA ILE A 10 -1.22 -15.59 9.42
C ILE A 10 -1.61 -14.17 8.99
N LEU A 11 -2.32 -13.44 9.85
CA LEU A 11 -2.71 -12.05 9.58
C LEU A 11 -1.50 -11.15 9.38
N SER A 12 -0.48 -11.27 10.23
CA SER A 12 0.77 -10.52 10.11
C SER A 12 1.47 -10.79 8.78
N SER A 13 1.47 -12.06 8.35
CA SER A 13 2.06 -12.48 7.06
C SER A 13 1.31 -11.89 5.86
N ILE A 14 -0.03 -11.88 5.90
CA ILE A 14 -0.86 -11.26 4.86
C ILE A 14 -0.60 -9.75 4.80
N LEU A 15 -0.53 -9.08 5.95
CA LEU A 15 -0.21 -7.65 6.02
C LEU A 15 1.18 -7.33 5.46
N SER A 16 2.17 -8.19 5.70
CA SER A 16 3.51 -8.05 5.12
C SER A 16 3.50 -8.19 3.59
N LEU A 17 2.74 -9.16 3.05
CA LEU A 17 2.55 -9.30 1.61
C LEU A 17 1.83 -8.08 1.02
N TYR A 18 0.83 -7.56 1.71
CA TYR A 18 0.12 -6.35 1.28
C TYR A 18 1.04 -5.11 1.30
N PHE A 19 1.92 -4.99 2.30
CA PHE A 19 2.96 -3.96 2.32
C PHE A 19 3.90 -4.04 1.11
N LEU A 20 4.27 -5.25 0.68
CA LEU A 20 5.07 -5.43 -0.54
C LEU A 20 4.34 -4.92 -1.78
N ILE A 21 3.02 -5.19 -1.90
CA ILE A 21 2.19 -4.68 -3.00
C ILE A 21 2.17 -3.14 -2.99
N LEU A 22 2.02 -2.54 -1.81
CA LEU A 22 2.10 -1.08 -1.64
C LEU A 22 3.46 -0.52 -2.07
N LEU A 23 4.56 -1.21 -1.78
CA LEU A 23 5.89 -0.80 -2.22
C LEU A 23 6.01 -0.86 -3.75
N VAL A 24 5.50 -1.91 -4.39
CA VAL A 24 5.43 -2.01 -5.86
C VAL A 24 4.62 -0.85 -6.43
N ARG A 25 3.49 -0.50 -5.81
CA ARG A 25 2.67 0.64 -6.23
C ARG A 25 3.47 1.95 -6.23
N VAL A 26 4.24 2.23 -5.17
CA VAL A 26 5.07 3.45 -5.10
C VAL A 26 6.11 3.46 -6.22
N VAL A 27 6.74 2.33 -6.48
CA VAL A 27 7.70 2.21 -7.59
C VAL A 27 7.01 2.51 -8.93
N LEU A 28 5.81 1.97 -9.17
CA LEU A 28 5.03 2.26 -10.38
C LEU A 28 4.66 3.74 -10.48
N ASP A 29 4.22 4.36 -9.38
CA ASP A 29 3.88 5.78 -9.32
C ASP A 29 5.12 6.64 -9.66
N TRP A 30 6.30 6.28 -9.14
CA TRP A 30 7.56 6.97 -9.42
C TRP A 30 7.99 6.80 -10.88
N ILE A 31 7.88 5.58 -11.43
CA ILE A 31 8.17 5.33 -12.84
C ILE A 31 7.32 6.24 -13.72
N GLN A 32 6.04 6.42 -13.42
CA GLN A 32 5.17 7.32 -14.19
C GLN A 32 5.57 8.79 -14.06
N VAL A 33 6.01 9.23 -12.88
CA VAL A 33 6.48 10.61 -12.65
C VAL A 33 7.76 10.90 -13.44
N PHE A 34 8.73 9.99 -13.39
CA PHE A 34 10.03 10.17 -14.05
C PHE A 34 9.99 9.86 -15.56
N ALA A 35 9.19 8.88 -15.97
CA ALA A 35 9.03 8.47 -17.35
C ALA A 35 7.57 8.70 -17.81
N ARG A 36 7.16 9.97 -17.95
CA ARG A 36 5.77 10.36 -18.29
C ARG A 36 5.23 9.76 -19.59
N GLN A 37 6.11 9.38 -20.52
CA GLN A 37 5.76 8.73 -21.79
C GLN A 37 5.67 7.20 -21.70
N TRP A 38 6.13 6.62 -20.59
CA TRP A 38 6.06 5.19 -20.35
C TRP A 38 4.61 4.76 -20.14
N ARG A 39 4.21 3.71 -20.86
CA ARG A 39 2.91 3.05 -20.68
C ARG A 39 3.16 1.57 -20.44
N PRO A 40 2.65 0.99 -19.35
CA PRO A 40 2.83 -0.44 -19.11
C PRO A 40 2.18 -1.24 -20.25
N ARG A 41 2.88 -2.27 -20.74
CA ARG A 41 2.43 -3.16 -21.82
C ARG A 41 2.69 -4.62 -21.43
N GLY A 42 1.91 -5.53 -22.02
CA GLY A 42 2.04 -6.97 -21.78
C GLY A 42 1.87 -7.34 -20.30
N ILE A 43 2.76 -8.19 -19.79
CA ILE A 43 2.71 -8.71 -18.41
C ILE A 43 2.76 -7.57 -17.37
N VAL A 44 3.54 -6.52 -17.63
CA VAL A 44 3.67 -5.38 -16.70
C VAL A 44 2.35 -4.64 -16.53
N LEU A 45 1.52 -4.57 -17.58
CA LEU A 45 0.18 -3.96 -17.49
C LEU A 45 -0.74 -4.78 -16.57
N VAL A 46 -0.69 -6.10 -16.67
CA VAL A 46 -1.49 -6.99 -15.81
C VAL A 46 -1.08 -6.82 -14.35
N LEU A 47 0.23 -6.83 -14.08
CA LEU A 47 0.76 -6.61 -12.73
C LEU A 47 0.39 -5.23 -12.19
N ALA A 48 0.56 -4.18 -13.00
CA ALA A 48 0.21 -2.82 -12.61
C ALA A 48 -1.29 -2.71 -12.27
N ASN A 49 -2.17 -3.24 -13.14
CA ASN A 49 -3.60 -3.25 -12.89
C ASN A 49 -3.97 -3.99 -11.60
N LEU A 50 -3.34 -5.13 -11.34
CA LEU A 50 -3.58 -5.89 -10.10
C LEU A 50 -3.13 -5.10 -8.87
N VAL A 51 -1.93 -4.49 -8.92
CA VAL A 51 -1.42 -3.65 -7.83
C VAL A 51 -2.35 -2.46 -7.57
N TYR A 52 -2.75 -1.73 -8.61
CA TYR A 52 -3.67 -0.60 -8.47
C TYR A 52 -5.05 -1.05 -7.97
N ALA A 53 -5.60 -2.14 -8.48
CA ALA A 53 -6.89 -2.67 -8.04
C ALA A 53 -6.88 -3.07 -6.56
N LEU A 54 -5.78 -3.63 -6.05
CA LEU A 54 -5.67 -4.01 -4.63
C LEU A 54 -5.43 -2.82 -3.71
N THR A 55 -4.76 -1.77 -4.20
CA THR A 55 -4.31 -0.66 -3.35
C THR A 55 -5.20 0.58 -3.45
N ASP A 56 -5.90 0.81 -4.55
CA ASP A 56 -6.77 1.98 -4.74
C ASP A 56 -7.98 2.01 -3.82
N PRO A 57 -8.73 0.92 -3.57
CA PRO A 57 -9.88 0.96 -2.67
C PRO A 57 -9.55 1.48 -1.26
N PRO A 58 -8.54 0.94 -0.55
CA PRO A 58 -8.20 1.44 0.79
C PRO A 58 -7.61 2.85 0.76
N LEU A 59 -6.77 3.19 -0.24
CA LEU A 59 -6.27 4.55 -0.36
C LEU A 59 -7.38 5.56 -0.64
N ARG A 60 -8.38 5.21 -1.45
CA ARG A 60 -9.53 6.07 -1.73
C ARG A 60 -10.33 6.37 -0.47
N VAL A 61 -10.54 5.37 0.39
CA VAL A 61 -11.21 5.55 1.69
C VAL A 61 -10.42 6.50 2.60
N ILE A 62 -9.09 6.45 2.54
CA ILE A 62 -8.22 7.35 3.31
C ILE A 62 -8.21 8.76 2.71
N ARG A 63 -8.10 8.88 1.38
CA ARG A 63 -8.13 10.17 0.64
C ARG A 63 -9.39 10.98 0.89
N GLN A 64 -10.51 10.32 1.20
CA GLN A 64 -11.75 11.00 1.57
C GLN A 64 -11.65 11.72 2.92
N ARG A 65 -10.76 11.28 3.81
CA ARG A 65 -10.58 11.85 5.16
C ARG A 65 -9.31 12.67 5.29
N VAL A 66 -8.28 12.34 4.53
CA VAL A 66 -6.97 12.99 4.59
C VAL A 66 -6.81 13.92 3.38
N PRO A 67 -6.71 15.23 3.57
CA PRO A 67 -6.49 16.16 2.46
C PRO A 67 -5.14 15.88 1.79
N LEU A 68 -5.11 15.95 0.45
CA LEU A 68 -3.85 15.85 -0.29
C LEU A 68 -2.98 17.06 0.06
N ALA A 69 -1.83 16.81 0.70
CA ALA A 69 -0.86 17.87 0.94
C ALA A 69 -0.24 18.29 -0.38
N ARG A 70 -0.47 19.55 -0.76
CA ARG A 70 0.21 20.19 -1.89
C ARG A 70 1.43 20.91 -1.35
N LEU A 71 2.61 20.30 -1.46
CA LEU A 71 3.87 20.95 -1.11
C LEU A 71 4.51 21.49 -2.40
N GLY A 72 4.60 22.82 -2.52
CA GLY A 72 5.29 23.47 -3.64
C GLY A 72 4.69 23.18 -5.03
N GLY A 73 3.37 22.95 -5.12
CA GLY A 73 2.69 22.66 -6.40
C GLY A 73 2.73 21.18 -6.82
N VAL A 74 3.45 20.32 -6.11
CA VAL A 74 3.41 18.86 -6.28
C VAL A 74 2.52 18.25 -5.21
N GLY A 75 1.47 17.53 -5.62
CA GLY A 75 0.62 16.79 -4.69
C GLY A 75 1.35 15.57 -4.15
N ILE A 76 1.58 15.51 -2.84
CA ILE A 76 2.13 14.33 -2.16
C ILE A 76 0.96 13.50 -1.63
N ASP A 77 0.91 12.21 -1.99
CA ASP A 77 -0.14 11.32 -1.51
C ASP A 77 0.13 10.87 -0.07
N LEU A 78 -0.33 11.69 0.88
CA LEU A 78 -0.31 11.36 2.32
C LEU A 78 -1.10 10.10 2.65
N SER A 79 -2.07 9.73 1.82
CA SER A 79 -2.94 8.58 2.05
C SER A 79 -2.15 7.28 2.01
N PHE A 80 -1.14 7.21 1.14
CA PHE A 80 -0.21 6.09 1.09
C PHE A 80 0.52 5.92 2.42
N LEU A 81 1.06 7.03 2.93
CA LEU A 81 1.80 7.04 4.18
C LEU A 81 0.91 6.62 5.36
N VAL A 82 -0.32 7.15 5.41
CA VAL A 82 -1.32 6.78 6.43
C VAL A 82 -1.66 5.30 6.36
N LEU A 83 -1.80 4.72 5.16
CA LEU A 83 -2.06 3.29 5.02
C LEU A 83 -0.90 2.43 5.52
N VAL A 84 0.35 2.80 5.19
CA VAL A 84 1.55 2.11 5.69
C VAL A 84 1.64 2.18 7.21
N PHE A 85 1.41 3.37 7.80
CA PHE A 85 1.37 3.51 9.25
C PHE A 85 0.27 2.65 9.89
N GLY A 86 -0.92 2.60 9.27
CA GLY A 86 -2.00 1.72 9.72
C GLY A 86 -1.59 0.25 9.75
N ILE A 87 -0.91 -0.23 8.70
CA ILE A 87 -0.40 -1.60 8.64
C ILE A 87 0.61 -1.85 9.76
N TRP A 88 1.56 -0.95 9.98
CA TRP A 88 2.56 -1.10 11.05
C TRP A 88 1.94 -1.14 12.44
N ILE A 89 0.94 -0.29 12.71
CA ILE A 89 0.22 -0.30 13.99
C ILE A 89 -0.50 -1.65 14.20
N ILE A 90 -1.17 -2.16 13.16
CA ILE A 90 -1.86 -3.45 13.25
C ILE A 90 -0.86 -4.58 13.45
N GLN A 91 0.25 -4.59 12.70
CA GLN A 91 1.30 -5.60 12.85
C GLN A 91 1.95 -5.56 14.24
N TRP A 92 2.20 -4.37 14.77
CA TRP A 92 2.71 -4.21 16.12
C TRP A 92 1.76 -4.86 17.14
N PHE A 93 0.46 -4.58 17.03
CA PHE A 93 -0.54 -5.17 17.92
C PHE A 93 -0.63 -6.71 17.75
N LEU A 94 -0.62 -7.22 16.52
CA LEU A 94 -0.60 -8.66 16.25
C LEU A 94 0.65 -9.33 16.81
N GLY A 95 1.80 -8.64 16.77
CA GLY A 95 3.05 -9.12 17.34
C GLY A 95 3.00 -9.30 18.86
N LEU A 96 2.14 -8.57 19.57
CA LEU A 96 1.92 -8.76 21.01
C LEU A 96 1.13 -10.05 21.33
N LEU A 97 0.45 -10.64 20.33
CA LEU A 97 -0.40 -11.82 20.48
C LEU A 97 0.27 -13.13 20.06
N ILE A 98 1.48 -13.05 19.49
CA ILE A 98 2.27 -14.20 18.99
C ILE A 98 3.20 -14.70 20.10
#